data_AF-A0A644V4X3-F1
#
_entry.id   AF-A0A644V4X3-F1
#
_cell.length_a   1.000
_cell.length_b   1.000
_cell.length_c   1.000
_cell.angle_alpha   90.00
_cell.angle_beta   90.00
_cell.angle_gamma   90.00
#
_symmetry.space_group_name_H-M   'P 1'
#
loop_
_entity.id
_entity.type
_entity.pdbx_description
1 polymer ?
#
loop_
_entity_poly.entity_id
_entity_poly.type
_entity_poly.pdbx_seq_one_letter_code
_entity_poly.pdbx_strand_id
1 'polypeptide(L)'
;MTKVAYRVIILTFSLLLLTLPQVRGELRKGESVQPHTDTIFELSIFVIPSHRPLDWTSPSSILRSTVNSFMEASFSRKLYSIGHLFIELNNPEGIPLIRTSIASKEPSEQRAMVLKEKIGLAMLGAPVKGRMESMEELETKINRFAKKKKISFISYKILPAAAERVINFVKAFTSRDSAGFSQSDRYGGAFWPRFKGEGAGCSAFGMAALELTGARIDYPDWYVKVQVPYDLMGGKYNNGNKIRPRDILQRKYWYKGSGIENEDYYTHFIYDPSYIYNWILNQLSADHLPEGFTKSTKTSKNGRVIEGLSFDATNIKTPSEPIFKERAYPSIFAH
;
A
#
# COMPACT_ATOMS: atom_id res chain seq x y z
N MET A 1 -13.84 -47.03 26.49
CA MET A 1 -14.53 -48.02 25.61
C MET A 1 -15.30 -47.22 24.56
N THR A 2 -14.72 -47.03 23.37
CA THR A 2 -15.08 -47.69 22.07
C THR A 2 -16.41 -47.20 21.50
N LYS A 3 -16.62 -46.80 20.23
CA LYS A 3 -15.97 -46.86 18.90
C LYS A 3 -16.74 -45.82 18.03
N VAL A 4 -16.13 -45.00 17.17
CA VAL A 4 -15.80 -45.23 15.73
C VAL A 4 -16.90 -45.92 14.90
N ALA A 5 -17.41 -45.23 13.86
CA ALA A 5 -17.73 -45.70 12.48
C ALA A 5 -18.84 -44.83 11.84
N TYR A 6 -18.57 -44.04 10.79
CA TYR A 6 -18.53 -44.38 9.34
C TYR A 6 -19.89 -44.66 8.68
N ARG A 7 -20.21 -43.86 7.64
CA ARG A 7 -20.94 -44.17 6.35
C ARG A 7 -21.30 -42.82 5.69
N VAL A 8 -20.67 -42.38 4.58
CA VAL A 8 -20.76 -42.84 3.18
C VAL A 8 -22.19 -42.90 2.65
N ILE A 9 -22.54 -41.93 1.79
CA ILE A 9 -23.55 -42.10 0.73
C ILE A 9 -22.98 -41.55 -0.58
N ILE A 10 -23.00 -42.45 -1.56
CA ILE A 10 -22.71 -42.32 -2.98
C ILE A 10 -23.84 -41.55 -3.66
N LEU A 11 -23.53 -40.68 -4.63
CA LEU A 11 -24.45 -40.39 -5.72
C LEU A 11 -23.69 -40.13 -7.02
N THR A 12 -24.01 -41.02 -7.95
CA THR A 12 -23.63 -41.21 -9.35
C THR A 12 -23.91 -40.02 -10.26
N PHE A 13 -23.06 -39.79 -11.26
CA PHE A 13 -23.55 -39.57 -12.63
C PHE A 13 -22.46 -39.94 -13.65
N SER A 14 -22.80 -40.91 -14.49
CA SER A 14 -22.01 -41.43 -15.60
C SER A 14 -22.52 -40.86 -16.93
N LEU A 15 -21.66 -40.93 -17.95
CA LEU A 15 -21.89 -40.75 -19.40
C LEU A 15 -22.05 -39.31 -19.93
N LEU A 16 -20.98 -38.80 -20.57
CA LEU A 16 -20.93 -38.69 -22.04
C LEU A 16 -19.49 -38.45 -22.52
N LEU A 17 -18.84 -39.51 -23.00
CA LEU A 17 -17.79 -39.43 -24.00
C LEU A 17 -18.49 -39.22 -25.35
N LEU A 18 -18.15 -38.15 -26.08
CA LEU A 18 -18.03 -38.13 -27.55
C LEU A 18 -17.77 -36.68 -28.06
N THR A 19 -16.79 -36.58 -28.96
CA THR A 19 -16.43 -35.43 -29.83
C THR A 19 -15.58 -34.31 -29.22
N LEU A 20 -14.25 -34.51 -29.25
CA LEU A 20 -13.25 -33.45 -29.23
C LEU A 20 -13.03 -32.94 -30.66
N PRO A 21 -13.24 -31.65 -30.98
CA PRO A 21 -12.52 -30.99 -32.06
C PRO A 21 -11.15 -30.57 -31.51
N GLN A 22 -10.09 -31.14 -32.09
CA GLN A 22 -8.74 -30.58 -31.97
C GLN A 22 -8.72 -29.18 -32.60
N VAL A 23 -8.82 -28.13 -31.78
CA VAL A 23 -8.46 -26.78 -32.22
C VAL A 23 -6.95 -26.62 -32.04
N ARG A 24 -6.22 -26.84 -33.13
CA ARG A 24 -4.86 -26.32 -33.33
C ARG A 24 -4.93 -24.80 -33.22
N GLY A 25 -4.42 -24.23 -32.13
CA GLY A 25 -4.14 -22.80 -32.05
C GLY A 25 -2.92 -22.49 -32.91
N GLU A 26 -3.13 -21.88 -34.08
CA GLU A 26 -2.07 -21.23 -34.82
C GLU A 26 -1.56 -20.02 -34.03
N LEU A 27 -0.29 -20.06 -33.64
CA LEU A 27 0.48 -18.90 -33.22
C LEU A 27 0.56 -17.91 -34.39
N ARG A 28 -0.32 -16.91 -34.42
CA ARG A 28 -0.12 -15.73 -35.25
C ARG A 28 1.12 -14.98 -34.75
N LYS A 29 2.16 -14.99 -35.58
CA LYS A 29 3.31 -14.09 -35.52
C LYS A 29 2.81 -12.65 -35.42
N GLY A 30 3.45 -11.90 -34.51
CA GLY A 30 3.07 -10.54 -34.17
C GLY A 30 3.07 -9.60 -35.37
N GLU A 31 1.99 -8.84 -35.48
CA GLU A 31 2.03 -7.53 -36.12
C GLU A 31 2.57 -6.54 -35.09
N SER A 32 3.65 -5.86 -35.46
CA SER A 32 4.17 -4.70 -34.75
C SER A 32 3.15 -3.57 -34.84
N VAL A 33 2.30 -3.43 -33.83
CA VAL A 33 1.44 -2.26 -33.68
C VAL A 33 2.35 -1.07 -33.34
N GLN A 34 2.44 -0.12 -34.26
CA GLN A 34 3.00 1.19 -33.94
C GLN A 34 2.16 1.80 -32.80
N PRO A 35 2.77 2.41 -31.77
CA PRO A 35 2.01 3.02 -30.69
C PRO A 35 1.20 4.18 -31.25
N HIS A 36 -0.11 4.01 -31.32
CA HIS A 36 -1.03 5.12 -31.53
C HIS A 36 -0.84 6.09 -30.37
N THR A 37 -0.49 7.34 -30.69
CA THR A 37 -0.30 8.46 -29.75
C THR A 37 -1.56 8.83 -28.94
N ASP A 38 -2.69 8.17 -29.20
CA ASP A 38 -4.00 8.46 -28.60
C ASP A 38 -4.38 7.51 -27.45
N THR A 39 -3.56 6.49 -27.15
CA THR A 39 -3.88 5.50 -26.10
C THR A 39 -3.36 5.98 -24.73
N ILE A 40 -4.11 6.84 -24.06
CA ILE A 40 -3.75 7.37 -22.74
C ILE A 40 -4.40 6.53 -21.63
N PHE A 41 -3.59 6.02 -20.71
CA PHE A 41 -4.05 5.35 -19.50
C PHE A 41 -4.10 6.34 -18.33
N GLU A 42 -4.83 6.00 -17.28
CA GLU A 42 -4.87 6.81 -16.06
C GLU A 42 -4.51 5.96 -14.84
N LEU A 43 -3.42 6.31 -14.15
CA LEU A 43 -3.08 5.76 -12.85
C LEU A 43 -3.45 6.76 -11.77
N SER A 44 -4.38 6.38 -10.89
CA SER A 44 -4.79 7.18 -9.74
C SER A 44 -4.24 6.59 -8.45
N ILE A 45 -3.72 7.44 -7.56
CA ILE A 45 -3.58 7.13 -6.15
C ILE A 45 -4.76 7.72 -5.39
N PHE A 46 -5.52 6.88 -4.71
CA PHE A 46 -6.58 7.31 -3.80
C PHE A 46 -6.06 7.31 -2.38
N VAL A 47 -6.37 8.37 -1.64
CA VAL A 47 -5.92 8.55 -0.27
C VAL A 47 -7.08 8.77 0.67
N ILE A 48 -7.07 8.03 1.76
CA ILE A 48 -8.00 8.14 2.89
C ILE A 48 -7.16 8.51 4.11
N PRO A 49 -7.43 9.65 4.77
CA PRO A 49 -6.67 10.05 5.93
C PRO A 49 -6.99 9.16 7.14
N SER A 50 -6.10 9.17 8.12
CA SER A 50 -6.35 8.62 9.44
C SER A 50 -7.55 9.30 10.11
N HIS A 51 -8.18 8.61 11.06
CA HIS A 51 -9.32 9.15 11.78
C HIS A 51 -8.98 10.47 12.49
N ARG A 52 -7.82 10.48 13.18
CA ARG A 52 -7.14 11.67 13.69
C ARG A 52 -5.73 11.78 13.09
N PRO A 53 -5.22 12.99 12.83
CA PRO A 53 -3.85 13.19 12.38
C PRO A 53 -2.85 12.49 13.32
N LEU A 54 -1.86 11.83 12.72
CA LEU A 54 -0.75 11.24 13.47
C LEU A 54 0.31 12.31 13.70
N ASP A 55 0.75 12.45 14.95
CA ASP A 55 1.70 13.48 15.37
C ASP A 55 3.11 12.89 15.42
N TRP A 56 3.86 13.14 14.35
CA TRP A 56 5.22 12.68 14.17
C TRP A 56 6.28 13.58 14.83
N THR A 57 5.91 14.52 15.71
CA THR A 57 6.88 15.44 16.35
C THR A 57 7.83 14.75 17.33
N SER A 58 7.39 13.66 17.98
CA SER A 58 8.19 12.90 18.93
C SER A 58 7.67 11.47 19.12
N PRO A 59 8.49 10.54 19.68
CA PRO A 59 8.05 9.22 20.11
C PRO A 59 6.79 9.23 20.99
N SER A 60 6.75 10.14 21.97
CA SER A 60 5.60 10.25 22.86
C SER A 60 4.35 10.79 22.16
N SER A 61 4.52 11.70 21.21
CA SER A 61 3.43 12.29 20.43
C SER A 61 2.79 11.26 19.51
N ILE A 62 3.60 10.50 18.76
CA ILE A 62 3.08 9.52 17.80
C ILE A 62 2.32 8.40 18.50
N LEU A 63 2.80 7.96 19.67
CA LEU A 63 2.11 6.96 20.46
C LEU A 63 0.74 7.47 20.93
N ARG A 64 0.67 8.69 21.47
CA ARG A 64 -0.58 9.31 21.93
C ARG A 64 -1.57 9.51 20.78
N SER A 65 -1.13 10.10 19.67
CA SER A 65 -2.01 10.36 18.52
C SER A 65 -2.51 9.07 17.89
N THR A 66 -1.67 8.03 17.82
CA THR A 66 -2.06 6.72 17.28
C THR A 66 -3.10 6.04 18.17
N VAL A 67 -2.89 6.04 19.49
CA VAL A 67 -3.87 5.49 20.44
C VAL A 67 -5.20 6.24 20.35
N ASN A 68 -5.17 7.58 20.31
CA ASN A 68 -6.38 8.39 20.18
C ASN A 68 -7.13 8.09 18.87
N SER A 69 -6.41 8.04 17.75
CA SER A 69 -6.99 7.71 16.44
C SER A 69 -7.59 6.30 16.45
N PHE A 70 -6.93 5.33 17.06
CA PHE A 70 -7.42 3.96 17.18
C PHE A 70 -8.67 3.86 18.06
N MET A 71 -8.68 4.53 19.23
CA MET A 71 -9.84 4.54 20.13
C MET A 71 -11.07 5.12 19.45
N GLU A 72 -10.95 6.29 18.81
CA GLU A 72 -12.07 6.91 18.08
C GLU A 72 -12.51 6.13 16.83
N ALA A 73 -11.56 5.53 16.11
CA ALA A 73 -11.88 4.63 15.00
C ALA A 73 -12.68 3.40 15.47
N SER A 74 -12.39 2.89 16.68
CA SER A 74 -13.09 1.75 17.27
C SER A 74 -14.55 2.06 17.61
N PHE A 75 -14.86 3.28 18.09
CA PHE A 75 -16.24 3.75 18.31
C PHE A 75 -17.02 3.92 17.00
N SER A 76 -16.32 4.13 15.89
CA SER A 76 -16.91 4.30 14.56
C SER A 76 -16.81 3.06 13.66
N ARG A 77 -16.39 1.91 14.23
CA ARG A 77 -16.30 0.51 13.76
C ARG A 77 -15.78 0.23 12.32
N LYS A 78 -15.57 1.26 11.49
CA LYS A 78 -15.36 1.16 10.03
C LYS A 78 -14.53 2.32 9.46
N LEU A 79 -13.77 3.04 10.29
CA LEU A 79 -12.85 4.10 9.86
C LEU A 79 -11.39 3.61 10.00
N TYR A 80 -10.52 4.04 9.09
CA TYR A 80 -9.09 3.70 9.15
C TYR A 80 -8.42 4.48 10.27
N SER A 81 -7.79 3.76 11.21
CA SER A 81 -7.10 4.38 12.34
C SER A 81 -5.81 5.10 11.92
N ILE A 82 -5.11 4.61 10.90
CA ILE A 82 -3.80 5.15 10.48
C ILE A 82 -3.78 5.66 9.03
N GLY A 83 -4.96 5.76 8.40
CA GLY A 83 -5.08 6.12 6.99
C GLY A 83 -4.90 4.92 6.07
N HIS A 84 -5.11 5.14 4.77
CA HIS A 84 -5.00 4.12 3.75
C HIS A 84 -4.78 4.73 2.37
N LEU A 85 -3.96 4.08 1.55
CA LEU A 85 -3.70 4.45 0.16
C LEU A 85 -3.91 3.24 -0.73
N PHE A 86 -4.53 3.42 -1.90
CA PHE A 86 -4.68 2.38 -2.90
C PHE A 86 -4.55 2.96 -4.31
N ILE A 87 -4.29 2.09 -5.28
CA ILE A 87 -4.17 2.48 -6.68
C ILE A 87 -5.38 2.06 -7.49
N GLU A 88 -5.63 2.81 -8.57
CA GLU A 88 -6.54 2.44 -9.64
C GLU A 88 -5.87 2.73 -10.98
N LEU A 89 -5.79 1.74 -11.86
CA LEU A 89 -5.33 1.91 -13.24
C LEU A 89 -6.53 1.71 -14.16
N ASN A 90 -6.87 2.74 -14.92
CA ASN A 90 -7.93 2.71 -15.91
C ASN A 90 -7.33 2.64 -17.32
N ASN A 91 -7.99 1.91 -18.21
CA ASN A 91 -7.71 1.94 -19.64
C ASN A 91 -8.22 3.25 -20.29
N PRO A 92 -7.93 3.50 -21.59
CA PRO A 92 -8.39 4.71 -22.27
C PRO A 92 -9.91 4.90 -22.28
N GLU A 93 -10.68 3.81 -22.19
CA GLU A 93 -12.14 3.82 -22.10
C GLU A 93 -12.65 4.15 -20.68
N GLY A 94 -11.76 4.36 -19.71
CA GLY A 94 -12.13 4.64 -18.31
C GLY A 94 -12.56 3.41 -17.52
N ILE A 95 -12.29 2.21 -18.02
CA ILE A 95 -12.59 0.94 -17.36
C ILE A 95 -11.41 0.56 -16.44
N PRO A 96 -11.67 0.25 -15.16
CA PRO A 96 -10.61 -0.15 -14.22
C PRO A 96 -10.03 -1.51 -14.59
N LEU A 97 -8.73 -1.53 -14.90
CA LEU A 97 -7.93 -2.75 -15.10
C LEU A 97 -7.38 -3.28 -13.78
N ILE A 98 -6.99 -2.36 -12.89
CA ILE A 98 -6.48 -2.67 -11.55
C ILE A 98 -7.14 -1.70 -10.58
N ARG A 99 -7.65 -2.22 -9.46
CA ARG A 99 -7.94 -1.42 -8.27
C ARG A 99 -7.57 -2.26 -7.07
N THR A 100 -6.46 -1.93 -6.42
CA THR A 100 -5.92 -2.77 -5.35
C THR A 100 -5.03 -1.98 -4.38
N SER A 101 -4.81 -2.59 -3.23
CA SER A 101 -3.85 -2.19 -2.20
C SER A 101 -3.47 -3.41 -1.38
N ILE A 102 -2.57 -3.23 -0.42
CA ILE A 102 -2.17 -4.23 0.54
C ILE A 102 -2.55 -3.80 1.95
N ALA A 103 -3.04 -4.74 2.74
CA ALA A 103 -3.41 -4.53 4.13
C ALA A 103 -2.97 -5.72 5.00
N SER A 104 -2.95 -5.49 6.31
CA SER A 104 -2.79 -6.56 7.30
C SER A 104 -3.96 -7.55 7.20
N LYS A 105 -3.65 -8.84 7.15
CA LYS A 105 -4.61 -9.94 7.13
C LYS A 105 -5.23 -10.18 8.50
N GLU A 106 -4.42 -10.11 9.56
CA GLU A 106 -4.82 -10.53 10.91
C GLU A 106 -4.48 -9.44 11.96
N PRO A 107 -5.44 -8.58 12.37
CA PRO A 107 -5.20 -7.56 13.39
C PRO A 107 -4.73 -8.10 14.75
N SER A 108 -5.01 -9.38 15.03
CA SER A 108 -4.53 -10.07 16.24
C SER A 108 -3.01 -10.19 16.31
N GLU A 109 -2.33 -10.31 15.16
CA GLU A 109 -0.87 -10.40 15.09
C GLU A 109 -0.22 -9.10 15.60
N GLN A 110 -0.67 -7.95 15.09
CA GLN A 110 -0.22 -6.63 15.55
C GLN A 110 -0.48 -6.44 17.06
N ARG A 111 -1.65 -6.89 17.56
CA ARG A 111 -1.96 -6.82 18.99
C ARG A 111 -1.02 -7.69 19.82
N ALA A 112 -0.70 -8.90 19.38
CA ALA A 112 0.23 -9.78 20.06
C ALA A 112 1.64 -9.15 20.12
N MET A 113 2.10 -8.56 19.02
CA MET A 113 3.39 -7.89 18.97
C MET A 113 3.49 -6.70 19.93
N VAL A 114 2.43 -5.87 20.03
CA VAL A 114 2.41 -4.73 20.97
C VAL A 114 2.27 -5.20 22.42
N LEU A 115 1.34 -6.11 22.71
CA LEU A 115 0.94 -6.43 24.09
C LEU A 115 1.79 -7.55 24.72
N LYS A 116 2.09 -8.61 23.96
CA LYS A 116 2.81 -9.80 24.43
C LYS A 116 4.31 -9.65 24.22
N GLU A 117 4.71 -9.34 22.98
CA GLU A 117 6.13 -9.22 22.61
C GLU A 117 6.74 -7.88 23.03
N LYS A 118 5.90 -6.83 23.18
CA LYS A 118 6.30 -5.49 23.61
C LYS A 118 7.40 -4.90 22.73
N ILE A 119 7.19 -4.98 21.42
CA ILE A 119 8.19 -4.57 20.42
C ILE A 119 8.42 -3.05 20.33
N GLY A 120 7.68 -2.25 21.11
CA GLY A 120 7.83 -0.80 21.16
C GLY A 120 7.59 -0.14 19.80
N LEU A 121 8.47 0.79 19.44
CA LEU A 121 8.43 1.49 18.16
C LEU A 121 8.90 0.65 16.97
N ALA A 122 9.40 -0.58 17.20
CA ALA A 122 9.66 -1.50 16.10
C ALA A 122 8.38 -1.83 15.32
N MET A 123 7.20 -1.62 15.90
CA MET A 123 5.90 -1.73 15.22
C MET A 123 5.78 -0.82 13.99
N LEU A 124 6.53 0.28 13.91
CA LEU A 124 6.54 1.15 12.73
C LEU A 124 7.10 0.45 11.49
N GLY A 125 8.00 -0.52 11.67
CA GLY A 125 8.63 -1.26 10.59
C GLY A 125 8.20 -2.72 10.47
N ALA A 126 7.72 -3.31 11.56
CA ALA A 126 7.54 -4.75 11.70
C ALA A 126 6.59 -5.37 10.64
N PRO A 127 6.99 -6.49 10.00
CA PRO A 127 6.08 -7.29 9.19
C PRO A 127 4.98 -7.94 10.01
N VAL A 128 3.82 -8.03 9.37
CA VAL A 128 2.72 -8.95 9.69
C VAL A 128 2.24 -9.62 8.40
N LYS A 129 1.36 -10.61 8.51
CA LYS A 129 0.74 -11.23 7.34
C LYS A 129 -0.03 -10.20 6.52
N GLY A 130 0.31 -10.11 5.24
CA GLY A 130 -0.34 -9.27 4.25
C GLY A 130 -1.46 -9.99 3.50
N ARG A 131 -2.32 -9.19 2.88
CA ARG A 131 -3.22 -9.61 1.81
C ARG A 131 -3.45 -8.44 0.86
N MET A 132 -3.73 -8.76 -0.40
CA MET A 132 -4.26 -7.77 -1.33
C MET A 132 -5.73 -7.49 -1.02
N GLU A 133 -6.15 -6.27 -1.31
CA GLU A 133 -7.54 -5.84 -1.24
C GLU A 133 -8.16 -5.88 -2.64
N SER A 134 -9.39 -6.39 -2.73
CA SER A 134 -10.06 -6.56 -4.02
C SER A 134 -10.68 -5.26 -4.54
N MET A 135 -11.04 -5.25 -5.83
CA MET A 135 -11.71 -4.11 -6.45
C MET A 135 -13.05 -3.79 -5.75
N GLU A 136 -13.80 -4.80 -5.35
CA GLU A 136 -15.10 -4.67 -4.67
C GLU A 136 -14.95 -4.14 -3.24
N GLU A 137 -13.94 -4.61 -2.51
CA GLU A 137 -13.61 -4.11 -1.17
C GLU A 137 -13.27 -2.60 -1.24
N LEU A 138 -12.47 -2.21 -2.23
CA LEU A 138 -12.07 -0.83 -2.45
C LEU A 138 -13.22 0.05 -2.96
N GLU A 139 -14.07 -0.45 -3.85
CA GLU A 139 -15.29 0.25 -4.29
C GLU A 139 -16.22 0.56 -3.10
N THR A 140 -16.39 -0.41 -2.19
CA THR A 140 -17.17 -0.21 -0.97
C THR A 140 -16.57 0.89 -0.09
N LYS A 141 -15.24 0.98 -0.01
CA LYS A 141 -14.55 2.03 0.74
C LYS A 141 -14.67 3.38 0.06
N ILE A 142 -14.48 3.47 -1.26
CA ILE A 142 -14.66 4.70 -2.05
C ILE A 142 -16.03 5.30 -1.73
N ASN A 143 -17.11 4.53 -1.91
CA ASN A 143 -18.47 5.01 -1.64
C ASN A 143 -18.67 5.49 -0.19
N ARG A 144 -18.11 4.74 0.78
CA ARG A 144 -18.21 5.09 2.20
C ARG A 144 -17.48 6.39 2.54
N PHE A 145 -16.25 6.57 2.04
CA PHE A 145 -15.42 7.71 2.39
C PHE A 145 -15.76 8.95 1.55
N ALA A 146 -16.24 8.77 0.32
CA ALA A 146 -16.80 9.84 -0.50
C ALA A 146 -18.01 10.47 0.20
N LYS A 147 -18.93 9.65 0.74
CA LYS A 147 -20.07 10.13 1.56
C LYS A 147 -19.63 11.02 2.73
N LYS A 148 -18.46 10.76 3.30
CA LYS A 148 -17.92 11.48 4.46
C LYS A 148 -16.99 12.64 4.08
N LYS A 149 -16.74 12.88 2.78
CA LYS A 149 -15.70 13.80 2.30
C LYS A 149 -14.34 13.53 2.98
N LYS A 150 -13.97 12.25 3.08
CA LYS A 150 -12.72 11.75 3.69
C LYS A 150 -11.97 10.82 2.74
N ILE A 151 -11.95 11.19 1.46
CA ILE A 151 -11.17 10.55 0.40
C ILE A 151 -10.85 11.61 -0.64
N SER A 152 -9.65 11.56 -1.18
CA SER A 152 -9.21 12.36 -2.31
C SER A 152 -8.31 11.51 -3.21
N PHE A 153 -7.88 12.06 -4.35
CA PHE A 153 -7.03 11.34 -5.29
C PHE A 153 -6.07 12.27 -6.02
N ILE A 154 -5.03 11.66 -6.60
CA ILE A 154 -4.20 12.26 -7.65
C ILE A 154 -4.19 11.29 -8.83
N SER A 155 -4.66 11.75 -9.99
CA SER A 155 -4.66 11.03 -11.26
C SER A 155 -3.45 11.41 -12.10
N TYR A 156 -2.79 10.42 -12.70
CA TYR A 156 -1.72 10.63 -13.67
C TYR A 156 -2.15 10.06 -15.01
N LYS A 157 -2.18 10.90 -16.05
CA LYS A 157 -2.27 10.43 -17.43
C LYS A 157 -0.91 9.87 -17.83
N ILE A 158 -0.86 8.59 -18.19
CA ILE A 158 0.40 7.88 -18.45
C ILE A 158 0.37 7.17 -19.80
N LEU A 159 1.56 6.95 -20.36
CA LEU A 159 1.75 6.21 -21.60
C LEU A 159 1.45 4.71 -21.43
N PRO A 160 1.09 3.99 -22.52
CA PRO A 160 0.85 2.54 -22.48
C PRO A 160 2.00 1.74 -21.87
N ALA A 161 3.25 2.10 -22.19
CA ALA A 161 4.44 1.42 -21.65
C ALA A 161 4.55 1.57 -20.12
N ALA A 162 4.17 2.73 -19.56
CA ALA A 162 4.13 2.94 -18.12
C ALA A 162 2.99 2.12 -17.47
N ALA A 163 1.82 2.08 -18.10
CA ALA A 163 0.70 1.26 -17.63
C ALA A 163 1.05 -0.23 -17.61
N GLU A 164 1.71 -0.74 -18.65
CA GLU A 164 2.18 -2.11 -18.74
C GLU A 164 3.15 -2.46 -17.60
N ARG A 165 4.08 -1.56 -17.26
CA ARG A 165 4.99 -1.74 -16.13
C ARG A 165 4.25 -1.86 -14.80
N VAL A 166 3.21 -1.05 -14.58
CA VAL A 166 2.37 -1.13 -13.39
C VAL A 166 1.61 -2.46 -13.34
N ILE A 167 1.04 -2.89 -14.46
CA ILE A 167 0.35 -4.20 -14.56
C ILE A 167 1.30 -5.34 -14.23
N ASN A 168 2.49 -5.34 -14.83
CA ASN A 168 3.50 -6.36 -14.59
C ASN A 168 4.01 -6.35 -13.14
N PHE A 169 4.16 -5.17 -12.54
CA PHE A 169 4.49 -5.04 -11.13
C PHE A 169 3.42 -5.66 -10.23
N VAL A 170 2.15 -5.29 -10.39
CA VAL A 170 1.06 -5.84 -9.57
C VAL A 170 0.99 -7.35 -9.76
N LYS A 171 1.02 -7.84 -11.00
CA LYS A 171 0.99 -9.28 -11.30
C LYS A 171 2.11 -10.01 -10.59
N ALA A 172 3.36 -9.56 -10.73
CA ALA A 172 4.51 -10.21 -10.13
C ALA A 172 4.56 -10.07 -8.60
N PHE A 173 4.12 -8.93 -8.05
CA PHE A 173 4.03 -8.71 -6.60
C PHE A 173 3.02 -9.65 -5.93
N THR A 174 1.97 -10.05 -6.66
CA THR A 174 0.93 -10.98 -6.17
C THR A 174 1.14 -12.44 -6.58
N SER A 175 2.09 -12.71 -7.47
CA SER A 175 2.34 -14.06 -7.97
C SER A 175 3.03 -14.89 -6.89
N ARG A 176 2.62 -16.17 -6.79
CA ARG A 176 3.28 -17.14 -5.92
C ARG A 176 4.45 -17.77 -6.65
N ASP A 177 5.58 -17.89 -5.96
CA ASP A 177 6.74 -18.64 -6.43
C ASP A 177 6.51 -20.16 -6.32
N SER A 178 7.52 -20.95 -6.70
CA SER A 178 7.48 -22.42 -6.63
C SER A 178 7.31 -22.97 -5.21
N ALA A 179 7.65 -22.19 -4.18
CA ALA A 179 7.46 -22.53 -2.78
C ALA A 179 6.11 -22.05 -2.24
N GLY A 180 5.29 -21.42 -3.08
CA GLY A 180 3.96 -20.93 -2.74
C GLY A 180 3.97 -19.57 -2.04
N PHE A 181 5.08 -18.85 -1.99
CA PHE A 181 5.17 -17.53 -1.36
C PHE A 181 4.96 -16.39 -2.35
N SER A 182 4.26 -15.34 -1.93
CA SER A 182 4.11 -14.09 -2.67
C SER A 182 4.61 -12.91 -1.86
N GLN A 183 5.15 -11.87 -2.52
CA GLN A 183 5.52 -10.62 -1.84
C GLN A 183 4.31 -9.98 -1.15
N SER A 184 3.12 -10.13 -1.72
CA SER A 184 1.86 -9.66 -1.13
C SER A 184 1.47 -10.34 0.19
N ASP A 185 2.13 -11.43 0.59
CA ASP A 185 1.87 -12.10 1.88
C ASP A 185 2.55 -11.37 3.06
N ARG A 186 3.33 -10.30 2.82
CA ARG A 186 4.05 -9.52 3.84
C ARG A 186 3.58 -8.05 3.83
N TYR A 187 2.96 -7.62 4.93
CA TYR A 187 2.58 -6.23 5.16
C TYR A 187 3.45 -5.61 6.24
N GLY A 188 4.11 -4.47 5.97
CA GLY A 188 5.01 -3.84 6.95
C GLY A 188 5.41 -2.43 6.56
N GLY A 189 5.62 -1.56 7.55
CA GLY A 189 5.91 -0.14 7.33
C GLY A 189 7.36 0.17 6.94
N ALA A 190 8.28 -0.78 7.08
CA ALA A 190 9.68 -0.64 6.66
C ALA A 190 9.93 -1.07 5.22
N PHE A 191 8.89 -1.54 4.53
CA PHE A 191 9.02 -2.26 3.27
C PHE A 191 8.89 -1.37 2.05
N TRP A 192 9.82 -1.55 1.10
CA TRP A 192 9.69 -1.00 -0.24
C TRP A 192 9.39 -2.11 -1.26
N PRO A 193 8.22 -2.10 -1.92
CA PRO A 193 7.77 -3.25 -2.72
C PRO A 193 8.52 -3.48 -4.02
N ARG A 194 9.42 -2.57 -4.39
CA ARG A 194 10.35 -2.84 -5.50
C ARG A 194 11.54 -3.67 -5.04
N PHE A 195 11.81 -3.84 -3.75
CA PHE A 195 12.82 -4.79 -3.30
C PHE A 195 12.27 -6.21 -3.29
N LYS A 196 13.00 -7.11 -3.95
CA LYS A 196 12.57 -8.50 -4.13
C LYS A 196 12.29 -9.17 -2.77
N GLY A 197 11.09 -9.73 -2.63
CA GLY A 197 10.72 -10.58 -1.49
C GLY A 197 10.27 -9.83 -0.23
N GLU A 198 10.25 -8.49 -0.25
CA GLU A 198 10.11 -7.70 0.97
C GLU A 198 8.65 -7.54 1.43
N GLY A 199 7.72 -7.34 0.47
CA GLY A 199 6.34 -6.97 0.75
C GLY A 199 6.13 -5.46 0.74
N ALA A 200 5.12 -4.94 1.45
CA ALA A 200 4.81 -3.51 1.41
C ALA A 200 3.93 -2.99 2.56
N GLY A 201 4.02 -1.69 2.82
CA GLY A 201 2.91 -0.91 3.38
C GLY A 201 1.97 -0.40 2.27
N CYS A 202 0.74 -0.01 2.60
CA CYS A 202 -0.25 0.43 1.60
C CYS A 202 0.20 1.65 0.80
N SER A 203 0.79 2.64 1.46
CA SER A 203 1.32 3.83 0.79
C SER A 203 2.57 3.51 -0.04
N ALA A 204 3.54 2.77 0.51
CA ALA A 204 4.71 2.33 -0.24
C ALA A 204 4.34 1.53 -1.51
N PHE A 205 3.30 0.69 -1.45
CA PHE A 205 2.77 -0.03 -2.62
C PHE A 205 2.28 0.91 -3.72
N GLY A 206 1.44 1.90 -3.38
CA GLY A 206 0.96 2.84 -4.40
C GLY A 206 2.04 3.78 -4.91
N MET A 207 2.95 4.20 -4.04
CA MET A 207 4.08 5.05 -4.45
C MET A 207 5.06 4.31 -5.37
N ALA A 208 5.33 3.03 -5.12
CA ALA A 208 6.13 2.20 -6.03
C ALA A 208 5.47 2.02 -7.39
N ALA A 209 4.14 1.84 -7.44
CA ALA A 209 3.41 1.79 -8.70
C ALA A 209 3.55 3.11 -9.48
N LEU A 210 3.47 4.25 -8.79
CA LEU A 210 3.66 5.56 -9.41
C LEU A 210 5.10 5.78 -9.89
N GLU A 211 6.10 5.36 -9.10
CA GLU A 211 7.53 5.44 -9.45
C GLU A 211 7.83 4.73 -10.79
N LEU A 212 7.16 3.60 -11.05
CA LEU A 212 7.34 2.82 -12.29
C LEU A 212 6.90 3.55 -13.55
N THR A 213 6.10 4.61 -13.41
CA THR A 213 5.68 5.48 -14.52
C THR A 213 6.71 6.57 -14.85
N GLY A 214 7.66 6.81 -13.94
CA GLY A 214 8.62 7.92 -14.01
C GLY A 214 8.10 9.22 -13.40
N ALA A 215 6.83 9.27 -12.99
CA ALA A 215 6.28 10.41 -12.27
C ALA A 215 7.06 10.69 -10.98
N ARG A 216 7.22 11.98 -10.67
CA ARG A 216 7.86 12.42 -9.42
C ARG A 216 7.03 11.95 -8.23
N ILE A 217 7.69 11.32 -7.27
CA ILE A 217 7.10 10.89 -5.99
C ILE A 217 7.75 11.55 -4.77
N ASP A 218 8.82 12.32 -4.99
CA ASP A 218 9.57 12.99 -3.92
C ASP A 218 9.00 14.39 -3.66
N TYR A 219 7.91 14.38 -2.89
CA TYR A 219 7.29 15.58 -2.31
C TYR A 219 7.49 15.54 -0.80
N PRO A 220 8.31 16.44 -0.22
CA PRO A 220 8.60 16.45 1.21
C PRO A 220 7.36 16.47 2.12
N ASP A 221 6.29 17.11 1.65
CA ASP A 221 5.02 17.19 2.37
C ASP A 221 4.23 15.88 2.40
N TRP A 222 4.65 14.84 1.68
CA TRP A 222 3.91 13.58 1.56
C TRP A 222 4.43 12.50 2.51
N TYR A 223 5.63 12.67 3.05
CA TYR A 223 6.29 11.63 3.83
C TYR A 223 6.83 12.14 5.15
N VAL A 224 7.09 11.18 6.03
CA VAL A 224 7.77 11.37 7.28
C VAL A 224 9.08 10.61 7.22
N LYS A 225 10.15 11.25 7.70
CA LYS A 225 11.45 10.62 7.92
C LYS A 225 11.92 10.96 9.33
N VAL A 226 12.03 9.95 10.19
CA VAL A 226 12.46 10.13 11.59
C VAL A 226 13.48 9.08 11.99
N GLN A 227 14.43 9.47 12.84
CA GLN A 227 15.38 8.55 13.46
C GLN A 227 14.80 8.05 14.78
N VAL A 228 14.27 6.83 14.74
CA VAL A 228 13.69 6.14 15.90
C VAL A 228 14.83 5.68 16.81
N PRO A 229 14.90 6.15 18.07
CA PRO A 229 15.92 5.69 19.00
C PRO A 229 15.89 4.16 19.16
N TYR A 230 17.04 3.50 19.04
CA TYR A 230 17.11 2.04 19.01
C TYR A 230 16.68 1.41 20.35
N ASP A 231 16.88 2.12 21.45
CA ASP A 231 16.41 1.73 22.78
C ASP A 231 14.88 1.72 22.94
N LEU A 232 14.13 2.25 21.97
CA LEU A 232 12.67 2.13 21.88
C LEU A 232 12.21 0.99 20.94
N MET A 233 13.15 0.24 20.38
CA MET A 233 12.90 -0.96 19.57
C MET A 233 12.99 -2.19 20.46
N GLY A 234 12.02 -3.11 20.34
CA GLY A 234 11.96 -4.31 21.17
C GLY A 234 11.67 -5.59 20.40
N GLY A 235 11.46 -6.67 21.14
CA GLY A 235 11.21 -8.01 20.61
C GLY A 235 12.40 -8.54 19.83
N LYS A 236 12.13 -9.34 18.79
CA LYS A 236 13.17 -9.92 17.93
C LYS A 236 14.04 -8.89 17.21
N TYR A 237 13.59 -7.63 17.13
CA TYR A 237 14.30 -6.53 16.47
C TYR A 237 15.37 -5.88 17.35
N ASN A 238 15.44 -6.26 18.64
CA ASN A 238 16.46 -5.77 19.57
C ASN A 238 16.68 -6.81 20.68
N ASN A 239 17.24 -7.98 20.33
CA ASN A 239 17.66 -9.03 21.27
C ASN A 239 16.61 -9.48 22.30
N GLY A 240 15.32 -9.40 21.97
CA GLY A 240 14.22 -9.77 22.86
C GLY A 240 13.85 -8.71 23.90
N ASN A 241 14.44 -7.52 23.85
CA ASN A 241 14.17 -6.42 24.78
C ASN A 241 12.69 -6.02 24.78
N LYS A 242 12.11 -5.79 25.96
CA LYS A 242 10.68 -5.46 26.10
C LYS A 242 10.50 -3.99 26.42
N ILE A 243 9.86 -3.26 25.52
CA ILE A 243 9.63 -1.82 25.66
C ILE A 243 8.27 -1.57 26.30
N ARG A 244 8.24 -0.83 27.41
CA ARG A 244 7.00 -0.46 28.08
C ARG A 244 6.46 0.84 27.47
N PRO A 245 5.14 1.05 27.41
CA PRO A 245 4.56 2.30 26.91
C PRO A 245 5.12 3.56 27.60
N ARG A 246 5.42 3.48 28.90
CA ARG A 246 6.02 4.60 29.65
C ARG A 246 7.37 5.03 29.08
N ASP A 247 8.18 4.10 28.57
CA ASP A 247 9.53 4.36 28.07
C ASP A 247 9.43 5.23 26.80
N ILE A 248 8.42 4.95 25.95
CA ILE A 248 8.09 5.76 24.77
C ILE A 248 7.47 7.11 25.17
N LEU A 249 6.54 7.12 26.12
CA LEU A 249 5.83 8.35 26.56
C LEU A 249 6.76 9.39 27.22
N GLN A 250 7.86 8.94 27.82
CA GLN A 250 8.88 9.80 28.42
C GLN A 250 9.82 10.43 27.37
N ARG A 251 9.93 9.84 26.17
CA ARG A 251 10.82 10.34 25.12
C ARG A 251 10.19 11.50 24.32
N LYS A 252 10.78 12.69 24.45
CA LYS A 252 10.29 13.95 23.85
C LYS A 252 10.89 14.31 22.51
N TYR A 253 11.95 13.62 22.10
CA TYR A 253 12.63 13.88 20.84
C TYR A 253 12.97 12.56 20.15
N TRP A 254 12.90 12.58 18.82
CA TRP A 254 13.59 11.60 17.98
C TRP A 254 15.09 11.65 18.23
N TYR A 255 15.81 10.64 17.77
CA TYR A 255 17.27 10.68 17.76
C TYR A 255 17.74 11.86 16.88
N LYS A 256 18.80 12.57 17.29
CA LYS A 256 19.35 13.77 16.62
C LYS A 256 20.88 13.79 16.54
N GLY A 257 21.54 12.66 16.87
CA GLY A 257 23.00 12.57 16.95
C GLY A 257 23.66 12.03 15.68
N SER A 258 24.98 11.84 15.75
CA SER A 258 25.81 11.24 14.70
C SER A 258 25.99 9.71 14.86
N GLY A 259 25.04 9.04 15.51
CA GLY A 259 25.14 7.62 15.80
C GLY A 259 25.09 6.72 14.59
N ILE A 260 25.10 5.42 14.86
CA ILE A 260 25.13 4.35 13.88
C ILE A 260 23.71 3.78 13.69
N GLU A 261 23.27 3.70 12.42
CA GLU A 261 22.00 3.09 12.03
C GLU A 261 21.97 1.60 12.42
N ASN A 262 20.86 1.15 13.02
CA ASN A 262 20.65 -0.16 13.66
C ASN A 262 21.43 -0.43 14.95
N GLU A 263 22.10 0.58 15.51
CA GLU A 263 22.74 0.50 16.84
C GLU A 263 22.21 1.60 17.77
N ASP A 264 22.27 2.85 17.33
CA ASP A 264 21.79 4.02 18.06
C ASP A 264 20.37 4.42 17.66
N TYR A 265 20.04 4.25 16.37
CA TYR A 265 18.72 4.56 15.83
C TYR A 265 18.35 3.71 14.63
N TYR A 266 17.07 3.74 14.25
CA TYR A 266 16.54 3.23 13.00
C TYR A 266 15.85 4.36 12.23
N THR A 267 16.17 4.54 10.96
CA THR A 267 15.52 5.50 10.06
C THR A 267 14.19 4.93 9.60
N HIS A 268 13.10 5.43 10.18
CA HIS A 268 11.77 5.18 9.68
C HIS A 268 11.43 6.20 8.58
N PHE A 269 11.04 5.69 7.42
CA PHE A 269 10.52 6.47 6.30
C PHE A 269 9.17 5.91 5.88
N ILE A 270 8.17 6.77 5.75
CA ILE A 270 6.84 6.38 5.28
C ILE A 270 6.15 7.53 4.55
N TYR A 271 5.49 7.22 3.44
CA TYR A 271 4.49 8.10 2.85
C TYR A 271 3.22 8.04 3.71
N ASP A 272 2.84 9.15 4.34
CA ASP A 272 1.70 9.18 5.25
C ASP A 272 0.42 9.57 4.47
N PRO A 273 -0.61 8.70 4.40
CA PRO A 273 -1.83 9.01 3.65
C PRO A 273 -2.54 10.29 4.10
N SER A 274 -2.44 10.65 5.39
CA SER A 274 -3.01 11.90 5.89
C SER A 274 -2.23 13.13 5.41
N TYR A 275 -0.92 13.00 5.27
CA TYR A 275 -0.06 14.08 4.75
C TYR A 275 -0.37 14.33 3.28
N ILE A 276 -0.43 13.27 2.47
CA ILE A 276 -0.84 13.37 1.06
C ILE A 276 -2.26 13.93 0.93
N TYR A 277 -3.21 13.44 1.72
CA TYR A 277 -4.58 13.94 1.71
C TYR A 277 -4.65 15.45 2.01
N ASN A 278 -3.97 15.91 3.07
CA ASN A 278 -3.93 17.32 3.42
C ASN A 278 -3.22 18.17 2.36
N TRP A 279 -2.14 17.64 1.77
CA TRP A 279 -1.46 18.31 0.66
C TRP A 279 -2.42 18.53 -0.52
N ILE A 280 -3.22 17.53 -0.91
CA ILE A 280 -4.22 17.67 -1.97
C ILE A 280 -5.24 18.76 -1.63
N LEU A 281 -5.79 18.75 -0.40
CA LEU A 281 -6.76 19.75 0.02
C LEU A 281 -6.18 21.18 -0.01
N ASN A 282 -4.93 21.34 0.40
CA ASN A 282 -4.24 22.63 0.32
C ASN A 282 -4.07 23.11 -1.12
N GLN A 283 -3.79 22.20 -2.07
CA GLN A 283 -3.73 22.58 -3.49
C GLN A 283 -5.12 22.94 -4.04
N LEU A 284 -6.16 22.23 -3.62
CA LEU A 284 -7.53 22.52 -4.04
C LEU A 284 -8.02 23.90 -3.56
N SER A 285 -7.54 24.38 -2.40
CA SER A 285 -7.85 25.71 -1.88
C SER A 285 -6.89 26.82 -2.34
N ALA A 286 -5.75 26.47 -2.94
CA ALA A 286 -4.77 27.45 -3.40
C ALA A 286 -5.22 28.20 -4.67
N ASP A 287 -4.75 29.44 -4.79
CA ASP A 287 -4.92 30.28 -5.99
C ASP A 287 -4.12 29.75 -7.18
N HIS A 288 -2.93 29.21 -6.90
CA HIS A 288 -2.02 28.64 -7.89
C HIS A 288 -1.68 27.21 -7.51
N LEU A 289 -1.80 26.30 -8.47
CA LEU A 289 -1.41 24.91 -8.32
C LEU A 289 0.10 24.73 -8.58
N PRO A 290 0.74 23.70 -8.01
CA PRO A 290 2.06 23.29 -8.41
C PRO A 290 2.08 22.95 -9.91
N GLU A 291 3.22 23.20 -10.56
CA GLU A 291 3.38 22.99 -11.99
C GLU A 291 2.94 21.58 -12.43
N GLY A 292 2.18 21.52 -13.54
CA GLY A 292 1.67 20.29 -14.12
C GLY A 292 0.41 19.72 -13.46
N PHE A 293 -0.01 20.21 -12.29
CA PHE A 293 -1.24 19.78 -11.65
C PHE A 293 -2.44 20.65 -12.06
N THR A 294 -3.60 20.01 -12.21
CA THR A 294 -4.89 20.66 -12.40
C THR A 294 -5.94 20.10 -11.43
N LYS A 295 -6.97 20.89 -11.07
CA LYS A 295 -8.08 20.40 -10.24
C LYS A 295 -8.90 19.40 -11.04
N SER A 296 -9.30 18.31 -10.41
CA SER A 296 -10.05 17.23 -11.05
C SER A 296 -11.12 16.66 -10.12
N THR A 297 -12.08 15.96 -10.70
CA THR A 297 -13.12 15.25 -9.95
C THR A 297 -13.30 13.83 -10.47
N LYS A 298 -13.67 12.93 -9.57
CA LYS A 298 -14.13 11.57 -9.87
C LYS A 298 -15.48 11.37 -9.21
N THR A 299 -16.27 10.44 -9.76
CA THR A 299 -17.59 10.12 -9.21
C THR A 299 -17.59 8.68 -8.72
N SER A 300 -17.95 8.48 -7.45
CA SER A 300 -18.14 7.13 -6.90
C SER A 300 -19.35 6.45 -7.56
N LYS A 301 -19.46 5.12 -7.49
CA LYS A 301 -20.61 4.38 -8.04
C LYS A 301 -21.97 4.88 -7.56
N ASN A 302 -22.04 5.40 -6.34
CA ASN A 302 -23.25 5.99 -5.76
C ASN A 302 -23.45 7.49 -6.10
N GLY A 303 -22.77 8.02 -7.12
CA GLY A 303 -22.92 9.39 -7.59
C GLY A 303 -22.28 10.46 -6.69
N ARG A 304 -21.37 10.08 -5.78
CA ARG A 304 -20.69 11.05 -4.91
C ARG A 304 -19.44 11.58 -5.59
N VAL A 305 -19.36 12.91 -5.71
CA VAL A 305 -18.16 13.59 -6.21
C VAL A 305 -17.04 13.46 -5.18
N ILE A 306 -15.86 13.12 -5.69
CA ILE A 306 -14.59 13.10 -4.98
C ILE A 306 -13.73 14.16 -5.68
N GLU A 307 -13.20 15.10 -4.90
CA GLU A 307 -12.30 16.14 -5.40
C GLU A 307 -10.85 15.64 -5.30
N GLY A 308 -10.03 16.02 -6.27
CA GLY A 308 -8.64 15.62 -6.33
C GLY A 308 -7.88 16.42 -7.38
N LEU A 309 -6.71 15.90 -7.74
CA LEU A 309 -5.84 16.54 -8.73
C LEU A 309 -5.61 15.60 -9.91
N SER A 310 -5.30 16.16 -11.07
CA SER A 310 -4.76 15.42 -12.20
C SER A 310 -3.42 16.00 -12.62
N PHE A 311 -2.57 15.15 -13.18
CA PHE A 311 -1.26 15.49 -13.71
C PHE A 311 -1.09 14.81 -15.07
N ASP A 312 -0.63 15.57 -16.07
CA ASP A 312 -0.32 15.02 -17.38
C ASP A 312 1.12 14.52 -17.44
N ALA A 313 1.32 13.22 -17.25
CA ALA A 313 2.62 12.56 -17.27
C ALA A 313 2.95 11.94 -18.65
N THR A 314 2.20 12.27 -19.70
CA THR A 314 2.46 11.71 -21.05
C THR A 314 3.80 12.16 -21.65
N ASN A 315 4.33 13.30 -21.20
CA ASN A 315 5.67 13.79 -21.58
C ASN A 315 6.81 13.19 -20.74
N ILE A 316 6.50 12.35 -19.74
CA ILE A 316 7.52 11.72 -18.91
C ILE A 316 7.97 10.41 -19.56
N LYS A 317 9.29 10.28 -19.75
CA LYS A 317 9.89 9.05 -20.27
C LYS A 317 9.66 7.89 -19.31
N THR A 318 9.05 6.82 -19.79
CA THR A 318 8.87 5.59 -19.01
C THR A 318 10.23 5.01 -18.61
N PRO A 319 10.48 4.76 -17.31
CA PRO A 319 11.73 4.15 -16.84
C PRO A 319 11.99 2.78 -17.47
N SER A 320 13.23 2.51 -17.88
CA SER A 320 13.67 1.21 -18.42
C SER A 320 14.33 0.29 -17.40
N GLU A 321 14.54 0.77 -16.16
CA GLU A 321 15.13 -0.04 -15.09
C GLU A 321 14.23 -1.23 -14.70
N PRO A 322 14.79 -2.27 -14.06
CA PRO A 322 14.01 -3.41 -13.57
C PRO A 322 12.83 -3.00 -12.66
N ILE A 323 11.71 -3.71 -12.76
CA ILE A 323 10.55 -3.50 -11.88
C ILE A 323 10.95 -3.76 -10.42
N PHE A 324 11.60 -4.90 -10.16
CA PHE A 324 12.17 -5.24 -8.86
C PHE A 324 13.69 -5.09 -8.85
N LYS A 325 14.20 -4.54 -7.77
CA LYS A 325 15.60 -4.25 -7.49
C LYS A 325 16.06 -5.12 -6.32
N GLU A 326 17.37 -5.34 -6.24
CA GLU A 326 17.97 -5.83 -5.00
C GLU A 326 18.03 -4.71 -3.97
N ARG A 327 17.95 -5.07 -2.70
CA ARG A 327 18.11 -4.11 -1.61
C ARG A 327 19.59 -3.78 -1.43
N ALA A 328 19.95 -2.50 -1.52
CA ALA A 328 21.34 -2.07 -1.33
C ALA A 328 21.84 -2.18 0.11
N TYR A 329 20.95 -1.98 1.10
CA TYR A 329 21.31 -1.98 2.52
C TYR A 329 20.41 -2.93 3.31
N PRO A 330 20.94 -3.69 4.28
CA PRO A 330 20.14 -4.59 5.09
C PRO A 330 19.09 -3.82 5.91
N SER A 331 18.00 -4.50 6.25
CA SER A 331 17.00 -4.00 7.19
C SER A 331 16.74 -5.01 8.26
N ILE A 332 16.64 -4.53 9.50
CA ILE A 332 16.24 -5.33 10.66
C ILE A 332 14.81 -5.91 10.52
N PHE A 333 14.04 -5.46 9.53
CA PHE A 333 12.67 -5.92 9.27
C PHE A 333 12.55 -6.86 8.07
N ALA A 334 13.55 -6.89 7.20
CA ALA A 334 13.58 -7.73 6.02
C ALA A 334 14.72 -8.76 6.16
N HIS A 335 14.30 -9.98 6.50
CA HIS A 335 15.10 -11.19 6.43
C HIS A 335 14.60 -12.06 5.28
#